data_AF-F2NR37-F1
#
_entry.id   AF-F2NR37-F1
#
_cell.length_a   1.000
_cell.length_b   1.000
_cell.length_c   1.000
_cell.angle_alpha   90.00
_cell.angle_beta   90.00
_cell.angle_gamma   90.00
#
_symmetry.space_group_name_H-M   'P 1'
#
loop_
_entity.id
_entity.type
_entity.pdbx_description
1 polymer ?
#
loop_
_entity_poly.entity_id
_entity_poly.type
_entity_poly.pdbx_seq_one_letter_code
_entity_poly.pdbx_strand_id
1 'polypeptide(L)'
;MLDAPPPLLDHLSETYQSGEALARRLGVSRVAVWKQAQALREAGYPIEVARGRGYRLAPGTPTPARLAPRLKGRFGRPYRYLGRVASTQDALRKWAEAGAPEGALVLAEQQTQGRGRRGRGWASPAGAGLYFSLLLRPALPLTALPRLTLAAGVALAEAAGVGGLKWPNDLLAPDGNKLAGVLLEADLLGEEVRYVLLGIGLNVHQSPLPEGAAYLEAYRPARRVEVLAHLLERLEHWYARLGEPEAILAAWRARSYTLGRPVRVRWVGGVVEGVAVDLEADGALVVEVASGKRTRISAGDVELVGGIR
;
A
#
# COMPACT_ATOMS: atom_id res chain seq x y z
N MET A 1 10.17 -18.54 11.35
CA MET A 1 10.77 -17.19 11.31
C MET A 1 10.87 -16.77 9.86
N LEU A 2 10.61 -15.51 9.51
CA LEU A 2 11.06 -14.98 8.22
C LEU A 2 12.55 -14.72 8.39
N ASP A 3 13.40 -15.49 7.71
CA ASP A 3 14.85 -15.30 7.81
C ASP A 3 15.22 -13.88 7.35
N ALA A 4 16.08 -13.22 8.11
CA ALA A 4 16.60 -11.92 7.72
C ALA A 4 17.36 -12.06 6.38
N PRO A 5 17.23 -11.12 5.44
CA PRO A 5 17.98 -11.18 4.20
C PRO A 5 19.48 -11.19 4.47
N PRO A 6 20.29 -11.77 3.56
CA PRO A 6 21.74 -11.67 3.63
C PRO A 6 22.22 -10.22 3.84
N PRO A 7 23.23 -9.98 4.70
CA PRO A 7 23.73 -8.64 5.03
C PRO A 7 24.15 -7.82 3.81
N LEU A 8 24.54 -8.48 2.71
CA LEU A 8 24.86 -7.82 1.45
C LEU A 8 23.82 -6.77 1.02
N LEU A 9 22.53 -7.00 1.28
CA LEU A 9 21.45 -6.10 0.88
C LEU A 9 21.63 -4.68 1.42
N ASP A 10 22.09 -4.53 2.67
CA ASP A 10 22.28 -3.24 3.33
C ASP A 10 23.52 -2.48 2.80
N HIS A 11 24.43 -3.18 2.10
CA HIS A 11 25.63 -2.61 1.51
C HIS A 11 25.48 -2.26 0.02
N LEU A 12 24.38 -2.66 -0.62
CA LEU A 12 24.14 -2.35 -2.03
C LEU A 12 23.66 -0.91 -2.24
N SER A 13 24.03 -0.34 -3.39
CA SER A 13 23.62 0.99 -3.84
C SER A 13 23.04 0.91 -5.25
N GLU A 14 22.48 2.00 -5.77
CA GLU A 14 22.04 2.09 -7.19
C GLU A 14 23.21 2.21 -8.17
N THR A 15 24.42 2.47 -7.68
CA THR A 15 25.64 2.45 -8.49
C THR A 15 26.29 1.07 -8.42
N TYR A 16 26.89 0.65 -9.52
CA TYR A 16 27.61 -0.61 -9.57
C TYR A 16 28.81 -0.58 -8.62
N GLN A 17 28.91 -1.62 -7.79
CA GLN A 17 30.01 -1.83 -6.84
C GLN A 17 30.69 -3.16 -7.15
N SER A 18 32.03 -3.16 -7.18
CA SER A 18 32.77 -4.38 -7.44
C SER A 18 32.58 -5.40 -6.31
N GLY A 19 32.65 -6.69 -6.64
CA GLY A 19 32.58 -7.75 -5.63
C GLY A 19 33.72 -7.67 -4.62
N GLU A 20 34.87 -7.12 -5.00
CA GLU A 20 36.01 -6.91 -4.10
C GLU A 20 35.73 -5.79 -3.09
N ALA A 21 35.16 -4.66 -3.51
CA ALA A 21 34.80 -3.57 -2.62
C ALA A 21 33.74 -4.00 -1.61
N LEU A 22 32.72 -4.75 -2.05
CA LEU A 22 31.68 -5.31 -1.18
C LEU A 22 32.25 -6.35 -0.20
N ALA A 23 33.13 -7.24 -0.68
CA ALA A 23 33.82 -8.23 0.15
C ALA A 23 34.60 -7.57 1.30
N ARG A 24 35.35 -6.51 0.98
CA ARG A 24 36.10 -5.72 1.96
C ARG A 24 35.20 -5.06 3.00
N ARG A 25 34.07 -4.46 2.58
CA ARG A 25 33.11 -3.81 3.49
C ARG A 25 32.39 -4.79 4.40
N LEU A 26 32.14 -6.01 3.92
CA LEU A 26 31.44 -7.07 4.66
C LEU A 26 32.38 -7.94 5.50
N GLY A 27 33.70 -7.85 5.29
CA GLY A 27 34.65 -8.75 5.94
C GLY A 27 34.55 -10.21 5.48
N VAL A 28 34.15 -10.45 4.22
CA VAL A 28 33.94 -11.80 3.64
C VAL A 28 34.69 -11.96 2.31
N SER A 29 34.76 -13.18 1.77
CA SER A 29 35.38 -13.41 0.46
C SER A 29 34.52 -12.92 -0.71
N ARG A 30 35.13 -12.66 -1.87
CA ARG A 30 34.40 -12.36 -3.12
C ARG A 30 33.40 -13.46 -3.51
N VAL A 31 33.75 -14.71 -3.22
CA VAL A 31 32.88 -15.87 -3.44
C VAL A 31 31.64 -15.80 -2.53
N ALA A 32 31.81 -15.39 -1.28
CA ALA A 32 30.69 -15.20 -0.34
C ALA A 32 29.75 -14.06 -0.80
N VAL A 33 30.29 -12.94 -1.31
CA VAL A 33 29.47 -11.87 -1.91
C VAL A 33 28.63 -12.40 -3.07
N TRP A 34 29.26 -13.17 -3.98
CA TRP A 34 28.55 -13.76 -5.11
C TRP A 34 27.43 -14.70 -4.64
N LYS A 35 27.69 -15.58 -3.66
CA LYS A 35 26.67 -16.48 -3.09
C LYS A 35 25.50 -15.70 -2.47
N GLN A 36 25.76 -14.66 -1.69
CA GLN A 36 24.70 -13.82 -1.11
C GLN A 36 23.90 -13.10 -2.20
N ALA A 37 24.56 -12.61 -3.26
CA ALA A 37 23.89 -11.97 -4.38
C ALA A 37 22.97 -12.93 -5.14
N GLN A 38 23.39 -14.18 -5.37
CA GLN A 38 22.53 -15.20 -5.99
C GLN A 38 21.33 -15.53 -5.10
N ALA A 39 21.55 -15.78 -3.80
CA ALA A 39 20.47 -16.05 -2.86
C ALA A 39 19.43 -14.92 -2.81
N LEU A 40 19.87 -13.66 -2.80
CA LEU A 40 18.97 -12.51 -2.87
C LEU A 40 18.22 -12.44 -4.21
N ARG A 41 18.86 -12.72 -5.35
CA ARG A 41 18.17 -12.74 -6.65
C ARG A 41 17.14 -13.87 -6.75
N GLU A 42 17.49 -15.07 -6.27
CA GLU A 42 16.59 -16.22 -6.19
C GLU A 42 15.39 -15.93 -5.29
N ALA A 43 15.62 -15.20 -4.19
CA ALA A 43 14.56 -14.73 -3.30
C ALA A 43 13.75 -13.54 -3.87
N GLY A 44 14.08 -13.02 -5.06
CA GLY A 44 13.31 -11.98 -5.74
C GLY A 44 13.68 -10.54 -5.43
N TYR A 45 14.83 -10.29 -4.79
CA TYR A 45 15.34 -8.93 -4.58
C TYR A 45 15.91 -8.35 -5.90
N PRO A 46 15.72 -7.05 -6.18
CA PRO A 46 16.06 -6.42 -7.45
C PRO A 46 17.55 -6.08 -7.54
N ILE A 47 18.39 -7.11 -7.52
CA ILE A 47 19.84 -6.99 -7.65
C ILE A 47 20.22 -7.22 -9.10
N GLU A 48 20.84 -6.22 -9.69
CA GLU A 48 21.41 -6.27 -11.02
C GLU A 48 22.90 -6.62 -10.95
N VAL A 49 23.31 -7.51 -11.85
CA VAL A 49 24.69 -7.99 -11.95
C VAL A 49 25.21 -7.67 -13.35
N ALA A 50 26.33 -6.98 -13.44
CA ALA A 50 26.99 -6.71 -14.71
C ALA A 50 28.44 -7.20 -14.66
N ARG A 51 28.83 -7.98 -15.68
CA ARG A 51 30.20 -8.49 -15.83
C ARG A 51 31.18 -7.32 -15.85
N GLY A 52 32.24 -7.41 -15.06
CA GLY A 52 33.26 -6.35 -14.94
C GLY A 52 32.87 -5.14 -14.09
N ARG A 53 31.58 -4.93 -13.78
CA ARG A 53 31.10 -3.79 -12.96
C ARG A 53 30.65 -4.20 -11.55
N GLY A 54 30.19 -5.44 -11.39
CA GLY A 54 29.75 -5.98 -10.10
C GLY A 54 28.24 -5.88 -9.90
N TYR A 55 27.81 -5.35 -8.76
CA TYR A 55 26.44 -5.45 -8.25
C TYR A 55 25.84 -4.07 -7.98
N ARG A 56 24.54 -3.91 -8.27
CA ARG A 56 23.74 -2.76 -7.83
C ARG A 56 22.30 -3.17 -7.49
N LEU A 57 21.59 -2.31 -6.76
CA LEU A 57 20.14 -2.34 -6.66
C LEU A 57 19.52 -1.63 -7.86
N ALA A 58 18.33 -2.07 -8.27
CA ALA A 58 17.52 -1.30 -9.19
C ALA A 58 17.25 0.12 -8.64
N PRO A 59 17.24 1.16 -9.49
CA PRO A 59 16.86 2.51 -9.10
C PRO A 59 15.51 2.60 -8.38
N GLY A 60 15.44 3.43 -7.35
CA GLY A 60 14.25 3.68 -6.54
C GLY A 60 13.94 2.62 -5.49
N THR A 61 14.73 1.54 -5.37
CA THR A 61 14.46 0.42 -4.45
C THR A 61 14.34 0.89 -2.98
N PRO A 62 13.22 0.57 -2.28
CA PRO A 62 12.96 1.01 -0.92
C PRO A 62 13.61 0.10 0.13
N THR A 63 14.92 -0.15 0.06
CA THR A 63 15.62 -0.93 1.09
C THR A 63 15.61 -0.21 2.44
N PRO A 64 15.78 -0.93 3.58
CA PRO A 64 15.81 -0.30 4.91
C PRO A 64 16.82 0.85 5.01
N ALA A 65 18.05 0.66 4.53
CA ALA A 65 19.09 1.69 4.53
C ALA A 65 18.71 2.96 3.73
N ARG A 66 17.84 2.83 2.71
CA ARG A 66 17.38 3.95 1.88
C ARG A 66 16.11 4.60 2.40
N LEU A 67 15.22 3.82 3.02
CA LEU A 67 13.99 4.33 3.59
C LEU A 67 14.24 5.04 4.92
N ALA A 68 15.06 4.46 5.81
CA ALA A 68 15.25 4.95 7.19
C ALA A 68 15.59 6.45 7.30
N PRO A 69 16.50 7.04 6.48
CA PRO A 69 16.80 8.47 6.54
C PRO A 69 15.65 9.40 6.13
N ARG A 70 14.59 8.84 5.50
CA ARG A 70 13.43 9.59 5.00
C ARG A 70 12.22 9.48 5.94
N LEU A 71 12.25 8.57 6.92
CA LEU A 71 11.15 8.36 7.86
C LEU A 71 11.15 9.42 8.95
N LYS A 72 10.04 10.18 9.05
CA LYS A 72 9.87 11.24 10.05
C LYS A 72 9.22 10.78 11.36
N GLY A 73 8.41 9.72 11.32
CA GLY A 73 7.69 9.20 12.49
C GLY A 73 7.94 7.71 12.74
N ARG A 74 7.00 7.06 13.41
CA ARG A 74 7.10 5.65 13.84
C ARG A 74 6.68 4.66 12.75
N PHE A 75 5.92 5.09 11.74
CA PHE A 75 5.52 4.18 10.67
C PHE A 75 6.72 3.79 9.80
N GLY A 76 6.86 2.49 9.54
CA GLY A 76 8.09 1.94 8.96
C GLY A 76 9.15 1.59 10.00
N ARG A 77 8.83 1.55 11.30
CA ARG A 77 9.76 1.19 12.37
C ARG A 77 9.10 0.19 13.32
N PRO A 78 9.50 -1.10 13.33
CA PRO A 78 10.53 -1.73 12.49
C PRO A 78 10.08 -1.98 11.03
N TYR A 79 11.03 -2.17 10.12
CA TYR A 79 10.75 -2.44 8.70
C TYR A 79 11.38 -3.74 8.23
N ARG A 80 10.55 -4.65 7.69
CA ARG A 80 10.95 -5.85 6.97
C ARG A 80 10.75 -5.65 5.47
N TYR A 81 11.86 -5.61 4.76
CA TYR A 81 11.88 -5.55 3.31
C TYR A 81 12.18 -6.95 2.76
N LEU A 82 11.27 -7.48 1.95
CA LEU A 82 11.27 -8.86 1.47
C LEU A 82 11.31 -8.90 -0.07
N GLY A 83 11.90 -9.94 -0.65
CA GLY A 83 11.87 -10.15 -2.10
C GLY A 83 10.49 -10.66 -2.55
N ARG A 84 10.35 -11.98 -2.69
CA ARG A 84 9.09 -12.65 -3.04
C ARG A 84 8.43 -13.27 -1.81
N VAL A 85 7.14 -12.99 -1.63
CA VAL A 85 6.30 -13.59 -0.58
C VAL A 85 4.95 -14.04 -1.16
N ALA A 86 4.20 -14.83 -0.41
CA ALA A 86 2.79 -15.09 -0.75
C ALA A 86 1.97 -13.81 -0.62
N SER A 87 1.97 -13.19 0.56
CA SER A 87 1.28 -11.94 0.86
C SER A 87 2.00 -11.18 1.97
N THR A 88 2.15 -9.87 1.80
CA THR A 88 2.66 -8.97 2.84
C THR A 88 1.74 -8.92 4.06
N GLN A 89 0.43 -9.10 3.83
CA GLN A 89 -0.59 -9.17 4.88
C GLN A 89 -0.35 -10.39 5.80
N ASP A 90 -0.05 -11.56 5.23
CA ASP A 90 0.21 -12.78 6.00
C ASP A 90 1.56 -12.72 6.73
N ALA A 91 2.58 -12.18 6.06
CA ALA A 91 3.88 -11.97 6.67
C ALA A 91 3.81 -11.02 7.87
N LEU A 92 3.03 -9.94 7.76
CA LEU A 92 2.81 -9.00 8.84
C LEU A 92 1.95 -9.59 9.95
N ARG A 93 0.88 -10.35 9.63
CA ARG A 93 0.04 -11.04 10.62
C ARG A 93 0.87 -11.93 11.53
N LYS A 94 1.70 -12.80 10.95
CA LYS A 94 2.62 -13.67 11.70
C LYS A 94 3.57 -12.87 12.59
N TRP A 95 4.00 -11.69 12.13
CA TRP A 95 4.89 -10.84 12.92
C TRP A 95 4.14 -10.12 14.05
N ALA A 96 2.91 -9.68 13.82
CA ALA A 96 2.03 -9.10 14.84
C ALA A 96 1.74 -10.12 15.95
N GLU A 97 1.44 -11.36 15.58
CA GLU A 97 1.24 -12.49 16.52
C GLU A 97 2.50 -12.79 17.34
N ALA A 98 3.68 -12.61 16.74
CA ALA A 98 4.97 -12.70 17.42
C ALA A 98 5.36 -11.42 18.20
N GLY A 99 4.45 -10.46 18.38
CA GLY A 99 4.66 -9.28 19.22
C GLY A 99 5.27 -8.06 18.53
N ALA A 100 5.23 -7.94 17.21
CA ALA A 100 5.69 -6.73 16.52
C ALA A 100 4.98 -5.47 17.03
N PRO A 101 5.69 -4.35 17.26
CA PRO A 101 5.08 -3.12 17.75
C PRO A 101 4.25 -2.41 16.67
N GLU A 102 3.45 -1.42 17.07
CA GLU A 102 2.76 -0.54 16.12
C GLU A 102 3.78 0.21 15.24
N GLY A 103 3.43 0.42 13.97
CA GLY A 103 4.34 1.02 12.99
C GLY A 103 5.21 -0.01 12.26
N ALA A 104 5.18 -1.29 12.66
CA ALA A 104 5.85 -2.36 11.95
C ALA A 104 5.35 -2.46 10.50
N LEU A 105 6.28 -2.46 9.56
CA LEU A 105 6.02 -2.44 8.12
C LEU A 105 6.63 -3.69 7.47
N VAL A 106 5.85 -4.35 6.62
CA VAL A 106 6.37 -5.36 5.69
C VAL A 106 6.15 -4.84 4.28
N LEU A 107 7.21 -4.71 3.49
CA LEU A 107 7.13 -4.47 2.05
C LEU A 107 7.73 -5.67 1.32
N ALA A 108 7.09 -6.10 0.24
CA ALA A 108 7.65 -7.11 -0.65
C ALA A 108 7.81 -6.57 -2.07
N GLU A 109 8.86 -7.00 -2.75
CA GLU A 109 9.04 -6.71 -4.18
C GLU A 109 8.00 -7.43 -5.04
N GLN A 110 7.61 -8.65 -4.65
CA GLN A 110 6.60 -9.44 -5.34
C GLN A 110 5.68 -10.19 -4.36
N GLN A 111 4.38 -10.21 -4.65
CA GLN A 111 3.42 -11.11 -3.99
C GLN A 111 2.93 -12.16 -4.99
N THR A 112 2.99 -13.44 -4.63
CA THR A 112 2.45 -14.54 -5.47
C THR A 112 0.97 -14.83 -5.19
N GLN A 113 0.46 -14.39 -4.05
CA GLN A 113 -0.93 -14.51 -3.61
C GLN A 113 -1.43 -13.19 -3.03
N GLY A 114 -1.12 -12.07 -3.70
CA GLY A 114 -1.61 -10.75 -3.31
C GLY A 114 -3.14 -10.71 -3.30
N ARG A 115 -3.71 -10.05 -2.29
CA ARG A 115 -5.17 -10.01 -2.07
C ARG A 115 -5.69 -8.58 -2.07
N GLY A 116 -6.88 -8.42 -2.62
CA GLY A 116 -7.75 -7.27 -2.44
C GLY A 116 -8.99 -7.65 -1.62
N ARG A 117 -9.95 -6.73 -1.53
CA ARG A 117 -11.21 -6.95 -0.83
C ARG A 117 -12.01 -8.10 -1.44
N ARG A 118 -12.82 -8.77 -0.62
CA ARG A 118 -13.76 -9.84 -1.02
C ARG A 118 -13.08 -10.98 -1.78
N GLY A 119 -11.83 -11.31 -1.42
CA GLY A 119 -11.09 -12.44 -1.99
C GLY A 119 -10.55 -12.22 -3.41
N ARG A 120 -10.68 -11.01 -3.99
CA ARG A 120 -10.09 -10.70 -5.30
C ARG A 120 -8.56 -10.74 -5.23
N GLY A 121 -7.90 -11.16 -6.30
CA GLY A 121 -6.45 -11.10 -6.41
C GLY A 121 -5.94 -9.67 -6.58
N TRP A 122 -4.70 -9.41 -6.13
CA TRP A 122 -3.96 -8.18 -6.41
C TRP A 122 -2.62 -8.52 -7.09
N ALA A 123 -2.51 -8.19 -8.38
CA ALA A 123 -1.30 -8.42 -9.16
C ALA A 123 -0.14 -7.57 -8.60
N SER A 124 0.97 -8.24 -8.26
CA SER A 124 2.12 -7.62 -7.57
C SER A 124 3.45 -7.96 -8.25
N PRO A 125 3.68 -7.56 -9.52
CA PRO A 125 4.91 -7.85 -10.24
C PRO A 125 6.16 -7.22 -9.61
N ALA A 126 7.28 -7.95 -9.66
CA ALA A 126 8.54 -7.55 -9.05
C ALA A 126 9.02 -6.16 -9.55
N GLY A 127 9.37 -5.28 -8.61
CA GLY A 127 9.93 -3.95 -8.93
C GLY A 127 8.94 -2.90 -9.44
N ALA A 128 7.70 -3.29 -9.75
CA ALA A 128 6.73 -2.42 -10.41
C ALA A 128 5.90 -1.56 -9.45
N GLY A 129 5.74 -1.96 -8.20
CA GLY A 129 4.85 -1.28 -7.27
C GLY A 129 5.41 -1.17 -5.87
N LEU A 130 4.60 -0.54 -5.02
CA LEU A 130 4.72 -0.61 -3.57
C LEU A 130 3.62 -1.56 -3.08
N TYR A 131 4.05 -2.71 -2.57
CA TYR A 131 3.16 -3.71 -1.99
C TYR A 131 3.57 -3.90 -0.54
N PHE A 132 2.81 -3.32 0.38
CA PHE A 132 3.16 -3.36 1.78
C PHE A 132 1.95 -3.49 2.69
N SER A 133 2.21 -3.96 3.90
CA SER A 133 1.25 -3.95 5.01
C SER A 133 1.88 -3.24 6.20
N LEU A 134 1.08 -2.43 6.89
CA LEU A 134 1.45 -1.68 8.09
C LEU A 134 0.61 -2.14 9.29
N LEU A 135 1.27 -2.36 10.42
CA LEU A 135 0.63 -2.79 11.67
C LEU A 135 0.21 -1.57 12.50
N LEU A 136 -1.07 -1.51 12.86
CA LEU A 136 -1.69 -0.43 13.61
C LEU A 136 -2.45 -0.98 14.82
N ARG A 137 -2.57 -0.19 15.88
CA ARG A 137 -3.33 -0.49 17.11
C ARG A 137 -4.20 0.71 17.50
N PRO A 138 -5.18 1.09 16.67
CA PRO A 138 -6.02 2.24 16.95
C PRO A 138 -6.90 2.02 18.18
N ALA A 139 -6.92 3.00 19.07
CA ALA A 139 -7.91 3.08 20.14
C ALA A 139 -9.24 3.64 19.59
N LEU A 140 -9.94 2.83 18.78
CA LEU A 140 -11.20 3.20 18.13
C LEU A 140 -12.23 2.08 18.24
N PRO A 141 -13.53 2.40 18.33
CA PRO A 141 -14.57 1.38 18.24
C PRO A 141 -14.60 0.76 16.84
N LEU A 142 -15.11 -0.48 16.74
CA LEU A 142 -15.21 -1.21 15.46
C LEU A 142 -15.97 -0.43 14.38
N THR A 143 -17.02 0.29 14.78
CA THR A 143 -17.84 1.13 13.90
C THR A 143 -17.05 2.26 13.25
N ALA A 144 -15.89 2.64 13.80
CA ALA A 144 -15.03 3.68 13.28
C ALA A 144 -13.91 3.18 12.35
N LEU A 145 -13.70 1.87 12.22
CA LEU A 145 -12.65 1.31 11.35
C LEU A 145 -12.74 1.73 9.87
N PRO A 146 -13.92 1.95 9.26
CA PRO A 146 -13.99 2.46 7.89
C PRO A 146 -13.28 3.81 7.73
N ARG A 147 -13.26 4.67 8.77
CA ARG A 147 -12.51 5.94 8.75
C ARG A 147 -11.02 5.75 8.56
N LEU A 148 -10.43 4.66 9.07
CA LEU A 148 -9.03 4.33 8.84
C LEU A 148 -8.77 3.99 7.36
N THR A 149 -9.72 3.33 6.69
CA THR A 149 -9.62 3.09 5.24
C THR A 149 -9.69 4.40 4.46
N LEU A 150 -10.58 5.31 4.84
CA LEU A 150 -10.69 6.62 4.21
C LEU A 150 -9.43 7.47 4.44
N ALA A 151 -8.94 7.54 5.68
CA ALA A 151 -7.68 8.20 6.04
C ALA A 151 -6.50 7.66 5.22
N ALA A 152 -6.40 6.34 5.07
CA ALA A 152 -5.38 5.72 4.23
C ALA A 152 -5.52 6.09 2.75
N GLY A 153 -6.74 6.17 2.23
CA GLY A 153 -7.00 6.65 0.88
C GLY A 153 -6.57 8.11 0.69
N VAL A 154 -6.88 9.00 1.63
CA VAL A 154 -6.43 10.41 1.57
C VAL A 154 -4.91 10.49 1.58
N ALA A 155 -4.24 9.77 2.48
CA ALA A 155 -2.78 9.69 2.51
C ALA A 155 -2.20 9.20 1.19
N LEU A 156 -2.82 8.18 0.58
CA LEU A 156 -2.43 7.61 -0.69
C LEU A 156 -2.60 8.60 -1.86
N ALA A 157 -3.71 9.34 -1.89
CA ALA A 157 -3.95 10.37 -2.89
C ALA A 157 -2.97 11.54 -2.76
N GLU A 158 -2.66 11.97 -1.53
CA GLU A 158 -1.65 13.00 -1.29
C GLU A 158 -0.25 12.54 -1.71
N ALA A 159 0.11 11.27 -1.44
CA ALA A 159 1.40 10.73 -1.81
C ALA A 159 1.56 10.50 -3.32
N ALA A 160 0.50 10.05 -4.00
CA ALA A 160 0.48 9.92 -5.44
C ALA A 160 0.46 11.29 -6.14
N GLY A 161 -0.25 12.28 -5.57
CA GLY A 161 -0.37 13.63 -6.11
C GLY A 161 -1.13 13.72 -7.44
N VAL A 162 -1.84 12.66 -7.82
CA VAL A 162 -2.62 12.56 -9.07
C VAL A 162 -3.91 11.78 -8.84
N GLY A 163 -4.90 12.02 -9.68
CA GLY A 163 -6.12 11.21 -9.74
C GLY A 163 -7.14 11.51 -8.63
N GLY A 164 -7.97 10.52 -8.29
CA GLY A 164 -9.10 10.69 -7.39
C GLY A 164 -9.53 9.43 -6.65
N LEU A 165 -10.22 9.61 -5.51
CA LEU A 165 -10.59 8.55 -4.59
C LEU A 165 -11.96 7.96 -4.93
N LYS A 166 -11.97 6.67 -5.26
CA LYS A 166 -13.18 5.89 -5.45
C LYS A 166 -13.53 5.16 -4.16
N TRP A 167 -14.72 5.44 -3.63
CA TRP A 167 -15.19 4.80 -2.40
C TRP A 167 -15.31 3.28 -2.57
N PRO A 168 -14.91 2.49 -1.56
CA PRO A 168 -14.41 2.94 -0.25
C PRO A 168 -12.88 3.01 -0.13
N ASN A 169 -12.11 2.51 -1.11
CA ASN A 169 -10.74 2.10 -0.83
C ASN A 169 -9.78 2.16 -2.03
N ASP A 170 -10.19 2.74 -3.15
CA ASP A 170 -9.41 2.72 -4.39
C ASP A 170 -8.95 4.13 -4.77
N LEU A 171 -7.71 4.24 -5.23
CA LEU A 171 -7.21 5.44 -5.91
C LEU A 171 -7.25 5.17 -7.42
N LEU A 172 -7.90 6.05 -8.16
CA LEU A 172 -7.91 6.04 -9.61
C LEU A 172 -6.95 7.10 -10.15
N ALA A 173 -6.34 6.82 -11.28
CA ALA A 173 -5.58 7.78 -12.06
C ALA A 173 -6.51 8.80 -12.77
N PRO A 174 -5.97 9.89 -13.36
CA PRO A 174 -6.77 10.87 -14.09
C PRO A 174 -7.63 10.31 -15.23
N ASP A 175 -7.22 9.20 -15.84
CA ASP A 175 -7.98 8.48 -16.88
C ASP A 175 -9.05 7.52 -16.30
N GLY A 176 -9.19 7.49 -14.97
CA GLY A 176 -10.12 6.65 -14.21
C GLY A 176 -9.71 5.18 -14.07
N ASN A 177 -8.54 4.78 -14.58
CA ASN A 177 -7.99 3.45 -14.34
C ASN A 177 -7.45 3.33 -12.91
N LYS A 178 -7.41 2.11 -12.38
CA LYS A 178 -7.03 1.88 -10.98
C LYS A 178 -5.51 2.01 -10.80
N LEU A 179 -5.12 2.95 -9.94
CA LEU A 179 -3.73 3.21 -9.59
C LEU A 179 -3.32 2.48 -8.31
N ALA A 180 -4.23 2.40 -7.33
CA ALA A 180 -3.94 1.78 -6.05
C ALA A 180 -5.20 1.25 -5.34
N GLY A 181 -4.98 0.40 -4.35
CA GLY A 181 -6.03 -0.13 -3.49
C GLY A 181 -5.56 -0.28 -2.05
N VAL A 182 -6.48 -0.02 -1.11
CA VAL A 182 -6.30 -0.23 0.32
C VAL A 182 -7.09 -1.47 0.76
N LEU A 183 -6.46 -2.32 1.58
CA LEU A 183 -7.07 -3.47 2.25
C LEU A 183 -6.87 -3.32 3.75
N LEU A 184 -7.96 -3.38 4.51
CA LEU A 184 -7.94 -3.37 5.97
C LEU A 184 -8.43 -4.72 6.48
N GLU A 185 -7.63 -5.36 7.32
CA GLU A 185 -8.03 -6.55 8.09
C GLU A 185 -7.79 -6.25 9.57
N ALA A 186 -8.81 -6.49 10.42
CA ALA A 186 -8.71 -6.30 11.87
C ALA A 186 -8.68 -7.66 12.58
N ASP A 187 -7.92 -7.73 13.66
CA ASP A 187 -7.95 -8.82 14.64
C ASP A 187 -8.70 -8.33 15.88
N LEU A 188 -9.67 -9.12 16.33
CA LEU A 188 -10.62 -8.72 17.37
C LEU A 188 -10.40 -9.56 18.63
N LEU A 189 -10.50 -8.92 19.80
CA LEU A 189 -10.59 -9.57 21.09
C LEU A 189 -11.91 -9.15 21.75
N GLY A 190 -12.95 -9.97 21.58
CA GLY A 190 -14.31 -9.56 21.93
C GLY A 190 -14.79 -8.40 21.05
N GLU A 191 -15.17 -7.29 21.68
CA GLU A 191 -15.59 -6.06 20.99
C GLU A 191 -14.44 -5.08 20.74
N GLU A 192 -13.22 -5.40 21.20
CA GLU A 192 -12.05 -4.55 21.07
C GLU A 192 -11.19 -4.93 19.85
N VAL A 193 -10.61 -3.91 19.21
CA VAL A 193 -9.64 -4.10 18.14
C VAL A 193 -8.27 -4.34 18.75
N ARG A 194 -7.76 -5.56 18.66
CA ARG A 194 -6.41 -5.89 19.15
C ARG A 194 -5.34 -5.26 18.25
N TYR A 195 -5.49 -5.41 16.94
CA TYR A 195 -4.66 -4.74 15.95
C TYR A 195 -5.35 -4.68 14.57
N VAL A 196 -4.84 -3.82 13.71
CA VAL A 196 -5.23 -3.69 12.30
C VAL A 196 -4.01 -3.88 11.41
N LEU A 197 -4.19 -4.64 10.33
CA LEU A 197 -3.25 -4.78 9.25
C LEU A 197 -3.75 -3.95 8.06
N LEU A 198 -3.07 -2.84 7.78
CA LEU A 198 -3.37 -1.95 6.66
C LEU A 198 -2.47 -2.30 5.47
N GLY A 199 -3.01 -3.05 4.51
CA GLY A 199 -2.38 -3.38 3.25
C GLY A 199 -2.61 -2.30 2.20
N ILE A 200 -1.56 -1.91 1.49
CA ILE A 200 -1.62 -0.98 0.35
C ILE A 200 -0.86 -1.58 -0.83
N GLY A 201 -1.54 -1.63 -1.96
CA GLY A 201 -0.93 -1.88 -3.27
C GLY A 201 -1.01 -0.62 -4.12
N LEU A 202 0.13 -0.08 -4.53
CA LEU A 202 0.24 1.07 -5.43
C LEU A 202 1.08 0.68 -6.65
N ASN A 203 0.50 0.86 -7.84
CA ASN A 203 1.19 0.66 -9.11
C ASN A 203 2.07 1.88 -9.40
N VAL A 204 3.39 1.69 -9.45
CA VAL A 204 4.34 2.80 -9.63
C VAL A 204 4.88 2.83 -11.05
N HIS A 205 5.50 1.73 -11.47
CA HIS A 205 6.13 1.55 -12.77
C HIS A 205 5.34 0.58 -13.65
N GLN A 206 5.40 0.82 -14.96
CA GLN A 206 4.76 0.03 -15.98
C GLN A 206 5.23 -1.42 -15.90
N SER A 207 4.26 -2.32 -15.98
CA SER A 207 4.43 -3.76 -15.89
C SER A 207 3.26 -4.41 -16.61
N PRO A 208 3.30 -5.70 -16.97
CA PRO A 208 2.12 -6.39 -17.49
C PRO A 208 1.09 -6.62 -16.36
N LEU A 209 0.28 -5.61 -16.02
CA LEU A 209 -0.92 -5.76 -15.21
C LEU A 209 -2.17 -5.97 -16.09
N PRO A 210 -3.25 -6.52 -15.53
CA PRO A 210 -4.53 -6.63 -16.24
C PRO A 210 -5.07 -5.29 -16.73
N GLU A 211 -6.00 -5.35 -17.69
CA GLU A 211 -6.73 -4.18 -18.18
C GLU A 211 -7.40 -3.39 -17.05
N GLY A 212 -7.43 -2.07 -17.16
CA GLY A 212 -7.98 -1.17 -16.14
C GLY A 212 -6.99 -0.79 -15.02
N ALA A 213 -5.71 -1.16 -15.13
CA ALA A 213 -4.65 -0.68 -14.24
C ALA A 213 -3.92 0.53 -14.83
N ALA A 214 -3.60 1.52 -13.98
CA ALA A 214 -2.73 2.65 -14.29
C ALA A 214 -1.44 2.58 -13.47
N TYR A 215 -0.43 3.35 -13.88
CA TYR A 215 0.89 3.43 -13.25
C TYR A 215 1.23 4.87 -12.91
N LEU A 216 1.79 5.11 -11.74
CA LEU A 216 2.08 6.47 -11.28
C LEU A 216 3.07 7.19 -12.22
N GLU A 217 4.04 6.45 -12.77
CA GLU A 217 5.06 7.02 -13.66
C GLU A 217 4.52 7.62 -14.95
N ALA A 218 3.32 7.21 -15.39
CA ALA A 218 2.68 7.77 -16.58
C ALA A 218 2.20 9.22 -16.37
N TYR A 219 2.03 9.64 -15.10
CA TYR A 219 1.52 10.98 -14.77
C TYR A 219 2.54 11.85 -14.06
N ARG A 220 3.58 11.26 -13.45
CA ARG A 220 4.68 12.01 -12.81
C ARG A 220 5.92 11.15 -12.57
N PRO A 221 7.12 11.75 -12.46
CA PRO A 221 8.28 11.05 -11.94
C PRO A 221 8.01 10.47 -10.53
N ALA A 222 8.31 9.19 -10.37
CA ALA A 222 8.03 8.46 -9.15
C ALA A 222 9.17 7.49 -8.82
N ARG A 223 9.89 7.75 -7.73
CA ARG A 223 10.84 6.79 -7.16
C ARG A 223 10.18 6.09 -5.98
N ARG A 224 10.09 4.76 -6.02
CA ARG A 224 9.36 3.95 -5.02
C ARG A 224 9.73 4.32 -3.57
N VAL A 225 11.02 4.48 -3.25
CA VAL A 225 11.46 4.87 -1.90
C VAL A 225 10.98 6.27 -1.46
N GLU A 226 10.88 7.23 -2.36
CA GLU A 226 10.42 8.58 -2.06
C GLU A 226 8.90 8.60 -1.88
N VAL A 227 8.17 7.91 -2.77
CA VAL A 227 6.72 7.74 -2.68
C VAL A 227 6.34 7.02 -1.39
N LEU A 228 7.05 5.94 -1.02
CA LEU A 228 6.80 5.20 0.22
C LEU A 228 7.03 6.07 1.45
N ALA A 229 8.15 6.80 1.51
CA ALA A 229 8.45 7.67 2.64
C ALA A 229 7.37 8.75 2.84
N HIS A 230 6.96 9.40 1.74
CA HIS A 230 5.92 10.41 1.79
C HIS A 230 4.56 9.80 2.17
N LEU A 231 4.22 8.63 1.63
CA LEU A 231 3.00 7.91 2.00
C LEU A 231 2.96 7.56 3.48
N LEU A 232 4.05 7.05 4.06
CA LEU A 232 4.11 6.73 5.49
C LEU A 232 3.95 7.99 6.36
N GLU A 233 4.56 9.11 5.96
CA GLU A 233 4.36 10.41 6.62
C GLU A 233 2.89 10.84 6.59
N ARG A 234 2.24 10.76 5.43
CA ARG A 234 0.82 11.14 5.31
C ARG A 234 -0.11 10.17 6.04
N LEU A 235 0.21 8.87 6.04
CA LEU A 235 -0.52 7.87 6.82
C LEU A 235 -0.45 8.18 8.31
N GLU A 236 0.72 8.52 8.84
CA GLU A 236 0.89 8.85 10.25
C GLU A 236 0.14 10.13 10.63
N HIS A 237 0.20 11.17 9.77
CA HIS A 237 -0.59 12.38 9.92
C HIS A 237 -2.10 12.11 10.03
N TRP A 238 -2.66 11.34 9.10
CA TRP A 238 -4.10 11.05 9.11
C TRP A 238 -4.50 10.04 10.19
N TYR A 239 -3.60 9.13 10.56
CA TYR A 239 -3.81 8.19 11.66
C TYR A 239 -3.93 8.92 13.00
N ALA A 240 -3.10 9.92 13.26
CA ALA A 240 -3.21 10.76 14.47
C ALA A 240 -4.54 11.51 14.56
N ARG A 241 -5.20 11.76 13.43
CA ARG A 241 -6.46 12.52 13.31
C ARG A 241 -7.71 11.65 13.19
N LEU A 242 -7.61 10.35 13.50
CA LEU A 242 -8.79 9.47 13.47
C LEU A 242 -9.90 9.89 14.46
N GLY A 243 -9.56 10.68 15.48
CA GLY A 243 -10.52 11.34 16.37
C GLY A 243 -11.28 12.51 15.75
N GLU A 244 -10.87 13.01 14.58
CA GLU A 244 -11.45 14.16 13.88
C GLU A 244 -12.14 13.70 12.57
N PRO A 245 -13.33 13.05 12.63
CA PRO A 245 -13.97 12.48 11.44
C PRO A 245 -14.16 13.50 10.31
N GLU A 246 -14.63 14.70 10.61
CA GLU A 246 -14.89 15.71 9.56
C GLU A 246 -13.62 16.15 8.84
N ALA A 247 -12.46 16.16 9.50
CA ALA A 247 -11.19 16.47 8.82
C ALA A 247 -10.85 15.45 7.74
N ILE A 248 -11.05 14.15 8.03
CA ILE A 248 -10.81 13.06 7.08
C ILE A 248 -11.86 13.10 5.96
N LEU A 249 -13.14 13.28 6.33
CA LEU A 249 -14.25 13.30 5.37
C LEU A 249 -14.13 14.50 4.42
N ALA A 250 -13.82 15.70 4.92
CA ALA A 250 -13.59 16.86 4.06
C ALA A 250 -12.42 16.62 3.08
N ALA A 251 -11.32 16.04 3.56
CA ALA A 251 -10.17 15.73 2.70
C ALA A 251 -10.48 14.65 1.66
N TRP A 252 -11.34 13.68 2.00
CA TRP A 252 -11.85 12.68 1.06
C TRP A 252 -12.79 13.31 0.03
N ARG A 253 -13.78 14.09 0.47
CA ARG A 253 -14.76 14.78 -0.40
C ARG A 253 -14.06 15.62 -1.46
N ALA A 254 -13.05 16.39 -1.05
CA ALA A 254 -12.24 17.22 -1.96
C ALA A 254 -11.49 16.43 -3.04
N ARG A 255 -11.33 15.12 -2.87
CA ARG A 255 -10.62 14.23 -3.80
C ARG A 255 -11.53 13.15 -4.36
N SER A 256 -12.84 13.21 -4.10
CA SER A 256 -13.73 12.11 -4.43
C SER A 256 -13.94 11.99 -5.93
N TYR A 257 -13.74 10.80 -6.44
CA TYR A 257 -14.13 10.40 -7.79
C TYR A 257 -15.55 9.79 -7.83
N THR A 258 -16.15 9.55 -6.65
CA THR A 258 -17.45 8.90 -6.51
C THR A 258 -18.59 9.89 -6.31
N LEU A 259 -18.40 10.90 -5.46
CA LEU A 259 -19.45 11.85 -5.10
C LEU A 259 -19.89 12.70 -6.31
N GLY A 260 -21.18 13.01 -6.35
CA GLY A 260 -21.83 13.73 -7.44
C GLY A 260 -22.10 12.88 -8.69
N ARG A 261 -21.76 11.59 -8.70
CA ARG A 261 -21.90 10.71 -9.87
C ARG A 261 -22.97 9.63 -9.70
N PRO A 262 -23.59 9.17 -10.79
CA PRO A 262 -24.43 7.98 -10.77
C PRO A 262 -23.62 6.74 -10.41
N VAL A 263 -24.14 5.94 -9.49
CA VAL A 263 -23.50 4.74 -8.96
C VAL A 263 -24.47 3.57 -8.89
N ARG A 264 -23.90 2.38 -9.05
CA ARG A 264 -24.50 1.10 -8.67
C ARG A 264 -23.68 0.51 -7.55
N VAL A 265 -24.29 0.27 -6.40
CA VAL A 265 -23.60 -0.22 -5.20
C VAL A 265 -24.12 -1.59 -4.83
N ARG A 266 -23.20 -2.57 -4.77
CA ARG A 266 -23.48 -3.94 -4.32
C ARG A 266 -23.03 -4.12 -2.87
N TRP A 267 -24.00 -4.30 -1.97
CA TRP A 267 -23.76 -4.40 -0.54
C TRP A 267 -24.63 -5.49 0.11
N VAL A 268 -24.53 -5.69 1.42
CA VAL A 268 -25.27 -6.75 2.13
C VAL A 268 -26.79 -6.62 2.02
N GLY A 269 -27.30 -5.39 1.90
CA GLY A 269 -28.72 -5.10 1.69
C GLY A 269 -29.19 -5.19 0.23
N GLY A 270 -28.38 -5.73 -0.68
CA GLY A 270 -28.71 -5.90 -2.09
C GLY A 270 -28.00 -4.91 -3.03
N VAL A 271 -28.69 -4.50 -4.10
CA VAL A 271 -28.18 -3.55 -5.08
C VAL A 271 -28.92 -2.23 -4.95
N VAL A 272 -28.19 -1.12 -4.89
CA VAL A 272 -28.74 0.23 -4.87
C VAL A 272 -28.19 1.01 -6.05
N GLU A 273 -29.08 1.67 -6.80
CA GLU A 273 -28.73 2.55 -7.91
C GLU A 273 -29.24 3.97 -7.62
N GLY A 274 -28.39 4.97 -7.86
CA GLY A 274 -28.70 6.36 -7.58
C GLY A 274 -27.48 7.25 -7.72
N VAL A 275 -27.51 8.45 -7.14
CA VAL A 275 -26.37 9.38 -7.11
C VAL A 275 -25.68 9.28 -5.76
N ALA A 276 -24.36 9.13 -5.75
CA ALA A 276 -23.57 9.22 -4.54
C ALA A 276 -23.50 10.68 -4.08
N VAL A 277 -24.17 11.03 -2.98
CA VAL A 277 -24.36 12.44 -2.59
C VAL A 277 -23.48 12.87 -1.42
N ASP A 278 -23.14 11.97 -0.49
CA ASP A 278 -22.31 12.31 0.67
C ASP A 278 -21.68 11.08 1.33
N LEU A 279 -20.87 11.32 2.36
CA LEU A 279 -20.39 10.36 3.34
C LEU A 279 -20.88 10.75 4.74
N GLU A 280 -21.30 9.78 5.53
CA GLU A 280 -21.64 10.00 6.94
C GLU A 280 -20.39 9.97 7.84
N ALA A 281 -20.54 10.36 9.11
CA ALA A 281 -19.46 10.54 10.08
C ALA A 281 -18.55 9.30 10.27
N ASP A 282 -19.08 8.10 10.05
CA ASP A 282 -18.36 6.84 10.14
C ASP A 282 -17.74 6.38 8.80
N GLY A 283 -18.00 7.11 7.72
CA GLY A 283 -17.49 6.82 6.37
C GLY A 283 -18.45 6.05 5.46
N ALA A 284 -19.69 5.79 5.90
CA ALA A 284 -20.71 5.17 5.06
C ALA A 284 -21.09 6.08 3.88
N LEU A 285 -21.30 5.49 2.70
CA LEU A 285 -21.74 6.21 1.51
C LEU A 285 -23.24 6.48 1.56
N VAL A 286 -23.65 7.70 1.26
CA VAL A 286 -25.06 8.07 1.09
C VAL A 286 -25.38 8.11 -0.39
N VAL A 287 -26.34 7.29 -0.81
CA VAL A 287 -26.86 7.23 -2.18
C VAL A 287 -28.29 7.74 -2.21
N GLU A 288 -28.54 8.77 -3.01
CA GLU A 288 -29.90 9.26 -3.28
C GLU A 288 -30.46 8.52 -4.49
N VAL A 289 -31.50 7.71 -4.28
CA VAL A 289 -32.15 6.94 -5.35
C VAL A 289 -33.17 7.80 -6.09
N ALA A 290 -33.68 7.33 -7.23
CA ALA A 290 -34.58 8.10 -8.10
C ALA A 290 -35.85 8.63 -7.41
N SER A 291 -36.32 8.00 -6.33
CA SER A 291 -37.45 8.48 -5.53
C SER A 291 -37.11 9.64 -4.57
N GLY A 292 -35.86 10.12 -4.57
CA GLY A 292 -35.34 11.11 -3.62
C GLY A 292 -34.98 10.54 -2.25
N LYS A 293 -35.21 9.24 -2.00
CA LYS A 293 -34.84 8.58 -0.75
C LYS A 293 -33.31 8.46 -0.66
N ARG A 294 -32.75 8.82 0.50
CA ARG A 294 -31.34 8.59 0.83
C ARG A 294 -31.14 7.24 1.49
N THR A 295 -30.22 6.47 0.95
CA THR A 295 -29.85 5.13 1.43
C THR A 295 -28.41 5.14 1.88
N ARG A 296 -28.18 4.77 3.14
CA ARG A 296 -26.87 4.65 3.76
C ARG A 296 -26.25 3.28 3.48
N ILE A 297 -25.00 3.26 3.02
CA ILE A 297 -24.25 2.05 2.66
C ILE A 297 -22.95 1.99 3.49
N SER A 298 -22.92 1.13 4.50
CA SER A 298 -21.77 0.98 5.42
C SER A 298 -20.58 0.24 4.79
N ALA A 299 -20.85 -0.72 3.90
CA ALA A 299 -19.80 -1.48 3.20
C ALA A 299 -20.32 -2.00 1.86
N GLY A 300 -19.59 -1.76 0.77
CA GLY A 300 -20.02 -2.16 -0.57
C GLY A 300 -18.88 -2.21 -1.58
N ASP A 301 -19.23 -2.65 -2.80
CA ASP A 301 -18.47 -2.36 -4.02
C ASP A 301 -19.27 -1.37 -4.85
N VAL A 302 -18.65 -0.25 -5.22
CA VAL A 302 -19.25 0.80 -6.05
C VAL A 302 -18.79 0.66 -7.49
N GLU A 303 -19.74 0.72 -8.40
CA GLU A 303 -19.56 0.84 -9.84
C GLU A 303 -20.09 2.20 -10.29
N LEU A 304 -19.34 2.90 -11.13
CA LEU A 304 -19.80 4.17 -11.71
C LEU A 304 -20.67 3.86 -12.92
N VAL A 305 -21.87 4.44 -12.97
CA VAL A 305 -22.80 4.25 -14.08
C VAL A 305 -22.66 5.44 -15.04
N GLY A 306 -22.42 5.19 -16.33
CA GLY A 306 -22.43 6.22 -17.37
C GLY A 306 -21.09 6.60 -18.03
N GLY A 307 -19.99 5.89 -17.73
CA GLY A 307 -18.69 6.13 -18.37
C GLY A 307 -18.04 7.47 -17.99
N ILE A 308 -16.73 7.56 -18.17
CA ILE A 308 -15.97 8.80 -18.00
C ILE A 308 -16.23 9.61 -19.26
N ARG A 309 -17.00 10.70 -19.17
CA ARG A 309 -17.00 11.74 -20.21
C ARG A 309 -16.00 12.80 -19.83
#